data_AF-A0A7C3M6F9-F1
#
_entry.id   AF-A0A7C3M6F9-F1
#
_cell.length_a   1.000
_cell.length_b   1.000
_cell.length_c   1.000
_cell.angle_alpha   90.00
_cell.angle_beta   90.00
_cell.angle_gamma   90.00
#
_symmetry.space_group_name_H-M   'P 1'
#
loop_
_entity.id
_entity.type
_entity.pdbx_description
1 polymer ?
#
loop_
_entity_poly.entity_id
_entity_poly.type
_entity_poly.pdbx_seq_one_letter_code
_entity_poly.pdbx_strand_id
1 'polypeptide(L)' 'MFIKGLDHISIIVSNVEENIRFYKEILGFKIVKDFYDEKEKARIIFLDNGNSMLE' A
#
# COMPACT_ATOMS: atom_id res chain seq x y z
N MET A 1 -7.61 -4.33 -27.83
CA MET A 1 -7.82 -3.61 -26.55
C MET A 1 -6.65 -3.96 -25.67
N PHE A 2 -5.86 -2.97 -25.26
CA PHE A 2 -4.49 -3.18 -24.77
C PHE A 2 -4.40 -2.99 -23.26
N ILE A 3 -3.55 -3.82 -22.64
CA ILE A 3 -3.09 -3.66 -21.26
C ILE A 3 -2.43 -2.28 -21.15
N LYS A 4 -2.90 -1.46 -20.18
CA LYS A 4 -2.45 -0.06 -20.01
C LYS A 4 -1.22 0.08 -19.12
N GLY A 5 -0.99 -0.87 -18.22
CA GLY A 5 0.10 -0.82 -17.24
C GLY A 5 -0.28 -1.53 -15.94
N LEU A 6 0.61 -1.41 -14.95
CA LEU A 6 0.40 -1.87 -13.58
C LEU A 6 -0.33 -0.78 -12.79
N ASP A 7 -1.42 -1.13 -12.12
CA ASP A 7 -2.18 -0.20 -11.28
C ASP A 7 -1.58 -0.14 -9.86
N HIS A 8 -1.57 -1.28 -9.17
CA HIS A 8 -0.97 -1.44 -7.84
C HIS A 8 -0.52 -2.89 -7.58
N ILE A 9 0.20 -3.11 -6.48
CA ILE A 9 0.59 -4.42 -5.95
C ILE A 9 0.11 -4.53 -4.51
N SER A 10 -0.72 -5.53 -4.20
CA SER A 10 -1.20 -5.79 -2.84
C SER A 10 -0.22 -6.66 -2.05
N ILE A 11 0.01 -6.31 -0.79
CA ILE A 11 0.91 -6.98 0.15
C ILE A 11 0.17 -7.21 1.47
N ILE A 12 -0.14 -8.47 1.76
CA ILE A 12 -0.77 -8.85 3.03
C ILE A 12 0.32 -8.97 4.10
N VAL A 13 0.14 -8.25 5.20
CA VAL A 13 1.08 -8.21 6.32
C VAL A 13 0.42 -8.63 7.63
N SER A 14 1.19 -9.26 8.52
CA SER A 14 0.72 -9.68 9.85
C SER A 14 0.75 -8.56 10.89
N ASN A 15 1.55 -7.52 10.68
CA ASN A 15 1.69 -6.37 11.55
C ASN A 15 1.81 -5.09 10.73
N VAL A 16 0.78 -4.25 10.76
CA VAL A 16 0.69 -3.06 9.91
C VAL A 16 1.69 -1.98 10.36
N GLU A 17 1.85 -1.80 11.66
CA GLU A 17 2.73 -0.79 12.26
C GLU A 17 4.21 -1.06 11.95
N GLU A 18 4.64 -2.31 12.04
CA GLU A 18 6.00 -2.73 11.66
C GLU A 18 6.27 -2.47 10.17
N ASN A 19 5.30 -2.77 9.32
CA ASN A 19 5.42 -2.59 7.88
C ASN A 19 5.37 -1.11 7.47
N ILE A 20 4.52 -0.30 8.10
CA ILE A 20 4.56 1.16 7.93
C ILE A 20 5.97 1.67 8.24
N ARG A 21 6.56 1.25 9.37
CA ARG A 21 7.92 1.67 9.74
C ARG A 21 8.94 1.28 8.66
N PHE A 22 8.90 0.03 8.19
CA PHE A 22 9.79 -0.43 7.13
C PHE A 22 9.62 0.38 5.83
N TYR A 23 8.40 0.44 5.28
CA TYR A 23 8.17 1.09 3.99
C TYR A 23 8.33 2.61 4.07
N LYS A 24 7.86 3.26 5.13
CA LYS A 24 7.91 4.72 5.25
C LYS A 24 9.24 5.24 5.80
N GLU A 25 9.74 4.67 6.90
CA GLU A 25 10.90 5.23 7.60
C GLU A 25 12.22 4.69 7.06
N ILE A 26 12.26 3.42 6.65
CA ILE A 26 13.50 2.79 6.15
C ILE A 26 13.60 2.98 4.63
N LEU A 27 12.54 2.70 3.89
CA LEU A 27 12.54 2.80 2.43
C LEU A 27 12.10 4.18 1.89
N GLY A 28 11.49 5.03 2.73
CA GLY A 28 11.14 6.40 2.35
C GLY A 28 9.86 6.55 1.52
N PHE A 29 9.02 5.51 1.43
CA PHE A 29 7.73 5.60 0.75
C PHE A 29 6.77 6.56 1.47
N LYS A 30 5.85 7.16 0.71
CA LYS A 30 4.84 8.08 1.24
C LYS A 30 3.50 7.38 1.35
N ILE A 31 2.89 7.47 2.53
CA ILE A 31 1.49 7.06 2.73
C ILE A 31 0.59 8.08 2.03
N VAL A 32 -0.22 7.61 1.09
CA VAL A 32 -1.20 8.43 0.37
C VAL A 32 -2.62 8.25 0.90
N LYS A 33 -2.94 7.07 1.43
CA LYS A 33 -4.22 6.76 2.08
C LYS A 33 -4.01 5.72 3.18
N ASP A 34 -4.81 5.83 4.22
CA ASP A 34 -4.87 4.91 5.35
C ASP A 34 -6.30 4.91 5.88
N PHE A 35 -6.99 3.79 5.74
CA PHE A 35 -8.38 3.64 6.17
C PHE A 35 -8.70 2.19 6.51
N TYR A 36 -9.79 2.00 7.26
CA TYR A 36 -10.36 0.68 7.49
C TYR A 36 -11.46 0.41 6.45
N ASP A 37 -11.34 -0.71 5.73
CA ASP A 37 -12.37 -1.18 4.82
C ASP A 37 -13.28 -2.19 5.53
N GLU A 38 -14.54 -1.84 5.69
CA GLU A 38 -15.54 -2.66 6.39
C GLU A 38 -15.89 -3.96 5.65
N LYS A 39 -15.75 -4.00 4.33
CA LYS A 39 -16.07 -5.20 3.54
C LYS A 39 -14.94 -6.21 3.64
N GLU A 40 -13.70 -5.75 3.51
CA GLU A 40 -12.50 -6.57 3.64
C GLU A 40 -12.13 -6.84 5.11
N LYS A 41 -12.76 -6.11 6.05
CA LYS A 41 -12.47 -6.14 7.49
C LYS A 41 -10.99 -5.94 7.80
N ALA A 42 -10.34 -5.08 7.01
CA ALA A 42 -8.91 -4.87 7.04
C ALA A 42 -8.57 -3.38 7.00
N ARG A 43 -7.43 -3.01 7.60
CA ARG A 43 -6.84 -1.68 7.41
C ARG A 43 -6.02 -1.72 6.12
N ILE A 44 -6.36 -0.85 5.18
CA ILE A 44 -5.73 -0.74 3.87
C ILE A 44 -4.88 0.53 3.84
N ILE A 45 -3.63 0.40 3.39
CA ILE A 45 -2.68 1.52 3.35
C ILE A 45 -2.04 1.58 1.98
N PHE A 46 -2.29 2.69 1.28
CA PHE A 46 -1.66 2.94 0.00
C PHE A 46 -0.34 3.69 0.18
N LEU A 47 0.72 3.17 -0.44
CA LEU A 47 2.05 3.76 -0.50
C LEU A 47 2.42 4.12 -1.94
N ASP A 48 2.86 5.35 -2.16
CA ASP A 48 3.31 5.85 -3.46
C ASP A 48 4.73 5.41 -3.78
N ASN A 49 4.92 4.67 -4.88
CA ASN A 49 6.25 4.27 -5.40
C ASN A 49 6.69 5.06 -6.65
N GLY A 50 5.95 6.10 -7.03
CA GLY A 50 6.23 7.01 -8.14
C GLY A 50 5.50 6.69 -9.44
N ASN A 51 5.40 5.41 -9.82
CA ASN A 51 4.77 4.98 -11.08
C ASN A 51 3.53 4.10 -10.89
N SER A 52 3.32 3.59 -9.68
CA SER A 52 2.23 2.72 -9.26
C SER A 52 2.09 2.82 -7.73
N MET A 53 1.27 1.96 -7.12
CA MET A 53 1.01 1.95 -5.68
C MET A 53 1.34 0.60 -5.07
N LEU A 54 1.75 0.60 -3.80
CA LEU A 54 1.65 -0.57 -2.95
C LEU A 54 0.38 -0.44 -2.10
N GLU A 55 -0.32 -1.55 -1.91
CA GLU A 55 -1.55 -1.66 -1.11
C GLU A 55 -1.38 -2.69 0.01
#